data_AF-A0A0H4PH21-F1
#
_entry.id   AF-A0A0H4PH21-F1
#
_cell.length_a   1.000
_cell.length_b   1.000
_cell.length_c   1.000
_cell.angle_alpha   90.00
_cell.angle_beta   90.00
_cell.angle_gamma   90.00
#
_symmetry.space_group_name_H-M   'P 1'
#
loop_
_entity.id
_entity.type
_entity.pdbx_description
1 polymer ?
#
loop_
_entity_poly.entity_id
_entity_poly.type
_entity_poly.pdbx_seq_one_letter_code
_entity_poly.pdbx_strand_id
1 'polypeptide(L)'
;MKNVVGFKSRWMVLVGMVFLLPVLGGCQDEELPEGEIRLSEIQDNPDYASLPFVGTQWKLIGFVDGRRERLRLTEPTNENSYTITFLTNGEFSGTTYANGMAGKYEASEIDSSLKILEFGLKSFAGEIHDSPMYTESLKNSSDFNLSPKGLALYYDSQKFMLFKPQ
;
A
#
# COMPACT_ATOMS: atom_id res chain seq x y z
N MET A 1 -63.33 -49.51 -43.22
CA MET A 1 -64.71 -49.25 -42.77
C MET A 1 -64.68 -48.67 -41.36
N LYS A 2 -65.41 -47.56 -41.14
CA LYS A 2 -65.80 -46.88 -39.87
C LYS A 2 -64.66 -46.21 -39.08
N ASN A 3 -64.53 -44.87 -39.03
CA ASN A 3 -65.36 -43.76 -38.51
C ASN A 3 -64.70 -43.20 -37.23
N VAL A 4 -64.04 -42.05 -37.27
CA VAL A 4 -64.54 -40.67 -36.99
C VAL A 4 -64.33 -40.22 -35.52
N VAL A 5 -63.38 -39.29 -35.37
CA VAL A 5 -63.38 -38.00 -34.63
C VAL A 5 -63.80 -37.93 -33.15
N GLY A 6 -62.80 -37.65 -32.29
CA GLY A 6 -62.62 -36.36 -31.59
C GLY A 6 -63.22 -36.18 -30.19
N PHE A 7 -62.42 -35.71 -29.22
CA PHE A 7 -62.68 -34.48 -28.46
C PHE A 7 -61.50 -34.06 -27.53
N LYS A 8 -60.98 -32.86 -27.80
CA LYS A 8 -60.45 -31.79 -26.93
C LYS A 8 -59.58 -32.08 -25.69
N SER A 9 -58.33 -31.60 -25.81
CA SER A 9 -57.65 -30.59 -24.96
C SER A 9 -58.16 -30.36 -23.52
N ARG A 10 -57.24 -30.42 -22.55
CA ARG A 10 -56.97 -29.30 -21.62
C ARG A 10 -55.62 -29.45 -20.88
N TRP A 11 -54.85 -28.37 -20.96
CA TRP A 11 -53.72 -27.93 -20.14
C TRP A 11 -53.86 -28.16 -18.62
N MET A 12 -52.72 -28.45 -17.97
CA MET A 12 -52.12 -27.79 -16.77
C MET A 12 -50.97 -28.69 -16.27
N VAL A 13 -49.68 -28.37 -16.48
CA VAL A 13 -48.81 -27.41 -15.75
C VAL A 13 -48.44 -27.88 -14.33
N LEU A 14 -47.15 -27.68 -13.99
CA LEU A 14 -46.43 -27.79 -12.69
C LEU A 14 -45.86 -29.20 -12.38
N VAL A 15 -44.61 -29.41 -11.96
CA VAL A 15 -43.57 -28.63 -11.24
C VAL A 15 -42.22 -29.20 -11.71
N GLY A 16 -41.22 -28.45 -12.18
CA GLY A 16 -40.39 -27.54 -11.39
C GLY A 16 -39.19 -28.27 -10.80
N MET A 17 -38.07 -28.31 -11.54
CA MET A 17 -36.75 -28.50 -10.93
C MET A 17 -35.72 -27.71 -11.74
N VAL A 18 -35.81 -26.38 -11.63
CA VAL A 18 -34.69 -25.51 -11.93
C VAL A 18 -33.71 -25.70 -10.79
N PHE A 19 -32.62 -26.44 -11.03
CA PHE A 19 -31.44 -26.36 -10.19
C PHE A 19 -30.85 -24.94 -10.36
N LEU A 20 -31.40 -23.99 -9.62
CA LEU A 20 -30.65 -22.81 -9.20
C LEU A 20 -29.55 -23.37 -8.30
N LEU A 21 -28.36 -23.59 -8.86
CA LEU A 21 -27.16 -23.59 -8.04
C LEU A 21 -27.01 -22.16 -7.53
N PRO A 22 -27.21 -21.88 -6.24
CA PRO A 22 -26.64 -20.66 -5.71
C PRO A 22 -25.15 -20.98 -5.66
N VAL A 23 -24.40 -20.57 -6.69
CA VAL A 23 -22.97 -20.33 -6.48
C VAL A 23 -22.93 -19.11 -5.58
N LEU A 24 -23.14 -19.37 -4.29
CA LEU A 24 -22.83 -18.47 -3.21
C LEU A 24 -21.38 -18.08 -3.45
N GLY A 25 -21.19 -16.86 -3.92
CA GLY A 25 -19.92 -16.19 -3.83
C GLY A 25 -19.56 -16.13 -2.37
N GLY A 26 -18.82 -17.12 -1.90
CA GLY A 26 -17.95 -16.92 -0.77
C GLY A 26 -16.76 -16.14 -1.31
N CYS A 27 -16.75 -14.82 -1.14
CA CYS A 27 -15.47 -14.16 -0.94
C CYS A 27 -14.84 -14.86 0.27
N GLN A 28 -13.98 -15.85 0.02
CA GLN A 28 -13.05 -16.28 1.04
C GLN A 28 -12.09 -15.10 1.19
N ASP A 29 -12.35 -14.26 2.19
CA ASP A 29 -11.34 -13.30 2.61
C ASP A 29 -10.14 -14.11 3.06
N GLU A 30 -9.13 -14.13 2.20
CA GLU A 30 -7.84 -14.77 2.49
C GLU A 30 -7.30 -14.14 3.77
N GLU A 31 -7.11 -14.97 4.80
CA GLU A 31 -6.54 -14.54 6.06
C GLU A 31 -5.15 -13.94 5.80
N LEU A 32 -4.96 -12.69 6.21
CA LEU A 32 -3.71 -11.98 5.99
C LEU A 32 -2.68 -12.40 7.05
N PRO A 33 -1.38 -12.43 6.69
CA PRO A 33 -0.31 -12.58 7.69
C PRO A 33 -0.43 -11.53 8.80
N GLU A 34 0.06 -11.87 10.00
CA GLU A 34 0.10 -10.94 11.12
C GLU A 34 0.89 -9.67 10.74
N GLY A 35 0.32 -8.50 11.07
CA GLY A 35 0.89 -7.20 10.75
C GLY A 35 0.67 -6.73 9.29
N GLU A 36 0.01 -7.53 8.44
CA GLU A 36 -0.40 -7.12 7.10
C GLU A 36 -1.87 -6.68 7.06
N ILE A 37 -2.14 -5.65 6.25
CA ILE A 37 -3.48 -5.16 5.89
C ILE A 37 -3.59 -5.02 4.37
N ARG A 38 -4.80 -4.95 3.83
CA ARG A 38 -4.98 -4.59 2.41
C ARG A 38 -4.64 -3.12 2.20
N LEU A 39 -4.01 -2.80 1.08
CA LEU A 39 -3.70 -1.41 0.74
C LEU A 39 -4.97 -0.55 0.60
N SER A 40 -6.10 -1.17 0.25
CA SER A 40 -7.42 -0.53 0.20
C SER A 40 -7.94 -0.06 1.56
N GLU A 41 -7.43 -0.61 2.66
CA GLU A 41 -7.81 -0.21 4.03
C GLU A 41 -7.13 1.09 4.46
N ILE A 42 -6.05 1.50 3.79
CA ILE A 42 -5.47 2.83 3.99
C ILE A 42 -6.42 3.87 3.39
N GLN A 43 -6.99 4.70 4.28
CA GLN A 43 -7.88 5.78 3.90
C GLN A 43 -7.15 6.82 3.04
N ASP A 44 -7.78 7.19 1.93
CA ASP A 44 -7.31 8.29 1.09
C ASP A 44 -7.62 9.63 1.75
N ASN A 45 -6.65 10.55 1.69
CA ASN A 45 -6.82 11.96 1.97
C ASN A 45 -6.38 12.77 0.74
N PRO A 46 -7.30 13.42 0.01
CA PRO A 46 -6.95 14.15 -1.22
C PRO A 46 -5.95 15.29 -0.98
N ASP A 47 -5.88 15.82 0.24
CA ASP A 47 -4.96 16.91 0.57
C ASP A 47 -3.50 16.47 0.50
N TYR A 48 -3.21 15.17 0.71
CA TYR A 48 -1.85 14.63 0.70
C TYR A 48 -1.17 14.76 -0.67
N ALA A 49 -1.94 14.62 -1.75
CA ALA A 49 -1.43 14.75 -3.11
C ALA A 49 -1.00 16.20 -3.46
N SER A 50 -1.42 17.18 -2.65
CA SER A 50 -1.07 18.59 -2.84
C SER A 50 0.09 19.07 -1.96
N LEU A 51 0.57 18.22 -1.04
CA LEU A 51 1.68 18.55 -0.16
C LEU A 51 3.00 18.57 -0.93
N PRO A 52 3.93 19.48 -0.60
CA PRO A 52 5.23 19.49 -1.25
C PRO A 52 6.04 18.27 -0.83
N PHE A 53 6.74 17.64 -1.79
CA PHE A 53 7.68 16.56 -1.49
C PHE A 53 8.80 17.04 -0.54
N VAL A 54 9.36 18.21 -0.84
CA VAL A 54 10.39 18.90 -0.06
C VAL A 54 9.76 19.76 1.04
N GLY A 55 10.29 19.66 2.26
CA GLY A 55 9.85 20.44 3.42
C GLY A 55 8.73 19.81 4.24
N THR A 56 8.01 18.81 3.70
CA THR A 56 7.04 18.02 4.46
C THR A 56 7.75 16.96 5.28
N GLN A 57 7.34 16.80 6.54
CA GLN A 57 7.74 15.65 7.36
C GLN A 57 6.81 14.48 7.08
N TRP A 58 7.42 13.34 6.79
CA TRP A 58 6.73 12.11 6.41
C TRP A 58 7.01 11.03 7.44
N LYS A 59 5.97 10.35 7.91
CA LYS A 59 6.01 9.24 8.86
C LYS A 59 5.66 7.94 8.15
N LEU A 60 6.53 6.94 8.24
CA LEU A 60 6.30 5.62 7.65
C LEU A 60 5.04 4.98 8.24
N ILE A 61 4.15 4.51 7.36
CA ILE A 61 3.02 3.64 7.70
C ILE A 61 3.49 2.18 7.63
N GLY A 62 4.17 1.82 6.54
CA GLY A 62 4.62 0.45 6.33
C GLY A 62 5.22 0.19 4.96
N PHE A 63 5.42 -1.10 4.66
CA PHE A 63 6.06 -1.60 3.45
C PHE A 63 5.01 -2.27 2.57
N VAL A 64 4.88 -1.80 1.33
CA VAL A 64 3.86 -2.26 0.39
C VAL A 64 4.43 -3.28 -0.58
N ASP A 65 3.71 -4.39 -0.75
CA ASP A 65 3.83 -5.29 -1.91
C ASP A 65 2.71 -4.96 -2.89
N GLY A 66 3.07 -4.22 -3.95
CA GLY A 66 2.13 -3.78 -4.98
C GLY A 66 1.56 -4.93 -5.81
N ARG A 67 2.22 -6.09 -5.87
CA ARG A 67 1.67 -7.26 -6.58
C ARG A 67 0.55 -7.92 -5.79
N ARG A 68 0.61 -7.86 -4.47
CA ARG A 68 -0.38 -8.46 -3.56
C ARG A 68 -1.43 -7.45 -3.11
N GLU A 69 -1.23 -6.16 -3.38
CA GLU A 69 -2.02 -5.05 -2.84
C GLU A 69 -2.11 -5.10 -1.31
N ARG A 70 -0.98 -5.44 -0.66
CA ARG A 70 -0.87 -5.59 0.79
C ARG A 70 0.18 -4.63 1.34
N LEU A 71 -0.07 -4.14 2.55
CA LEU A 71 0.85 -3.32 3.32
C LEU A 71 1.18 -4.06 4.61
N ARG A 72 2.46 -4.24 4.91
CA ARG A 72 2.93 -4.65 6.24
C ARG A 72 3.19 -3.40 7.08
N LEU A 73 2.47 -3.26 8.18
CA LEU A 73 2.64 -2.13 9.11
C LEU A 73 4.06 -2.14 9.69
N THR A 74 4.58 -0.94 9.93
CA THR A 74 5.87 -0.81 10.58
C THR A 74 5.78 -1.04 12.08
N GLU A 75 6.79 -1.68 12.65
CA GLU A 75 6.96 -1.83 14.09
C GLU A 75 8.23 -1.12 14.58
N PRO A 76 8.16 -0.34 15.66
CA PRO A 76 6.95 0.12 16.33
C PRO A 76 6.21 1.22 15.54
N THR A 77 4.94 1.43 15.88
CA THR A 77 4.06 2.44 15.26
C THR A 77 4.11 3.82 15.95
N ASN A 78 5.02 4.03 16.90
CA ASN A 78 5.16 5.29 17.63
C ASN A 78 5.41 6.48 16.68
N GLU A 79 4.82 7.63 16.97
CA GLU A 79 4.83 8.79 16.06
C GLU A 79 6.23 9.30 15.70
N ASN A 80 7.22 9.15 16.61
CA ASN A 80 8.55 9.74 16.41
C ASN A 80 9.58 8.82 15.73
N SER A 81 9.24 7.58 15.39
CA SER A 81 10.16 6.68 14.66
C SER A 81 9.91 6.73 13.15
N TYR A 82 10.87 6.31 12.34
CA TYR A 82 10.69 6.14 10.89
C TYR A 82 10.14 7.39 10.19
N THR A 83 10.70 8.54 10.54
CA THR A 83 10.34 9.84 9.93
C THR A 83 11.38 10.24 8.90
N ILE A 84 10.97 10.99 7.88
CA ILE A 84 11.88 11.59 6.90
C ILE A 84 11.37 12.96 6.44
N THR A 85 12.28 13.90 6.26
CA THR A 85 12.04 15.21 5.66
C THR A 85 13.13 15.46 4.62
N PHE A 86 12.73 15.70 3.37
CA PHE A 86 13.60 16.14 2.29
C PHE A 86 13.74 17.66 2.33
N LEU A 87 14.97 18.18 2.20
CA LEU A 87 15.29 19.60 2.37
C LEU A 87 15.74 20.22 1.04
N THR A 88 15.47 21.52 0.88
CA THR A 88 15.74 22.26 -0.36
C THR A 88 17.21 22.32 -0.76
N ASN A 89 18.13 22.01 0.14
CA ASN A 89 19.58 21.97 -0.09
C ASN A 89 20.08 20.59 -0.60
N GLY A 90 19.19 19.65 -0.91
CA GLY A 90 19.56 18.30 -1.35
C GLY A 90 19.96 17.37 -0.19
N GLU A 91 19.65 17.75 1.05
CA GLU A 91 19.82 16.89 2.23
C GLU A 91 18.48 16.32 2.68
N PHE A 92 18.50 15.17 3.33
CA PHE A 92 17.35 14.70 4.11
C PHE A 92 17.75 14.49 5.56
N SER A 93 16.75 14.53 6.43
CA SER A 93 16.91 14.16 7.84
C SER A 93 15.68 13.41 8.33
N GLY A 94 15.83 12.69 9.43
CA GLY A 94 14.75 11.89 9.95
C GLY A 94 15.14 11.06 11.16
N THR A 95 14.33 10.06 11.45
CA THR A 95 14.56 9.11 12.55
C THR A 95 14.35 7.69 12.08
N THR A 96 15.16 6.78 12.61
CA THR A 96 14.88 5.34 12.62
C THR A 96 14.04 5.01 13.87
N TYR A 97 14.02 3.74 14.32
CA TYR A 97 13.49 3.41 15.63
C TYR A 97 14.20 4.17 16.76
N ALA A 98 15.53 4.07 16.79
CA ALA A 98 16.33 4.48 17.94
C ALA A 98 17.27 5.68 17.67
N ASN A 99 17.46 6.06 16.41
CA ASN A 99 18.49 7.02 16.03
C ASN A 99 17.96 8.13 15.13
N GLY A 100 18.62 9.30 15.21
CA GLY A 100 18.51 10.29 14.16
C GLY A 100 19.28 9.82 12.92
N MET A 101 18.81 10.20 11.74
CA MET A 101 19.49 9.96 10.47
C MET A 101 19.55 11.23 9.62
N ALA A 102 20.50 11.27 8.70
CA ALA A 102 20.56 12.24 7.63
C ALA A 102 21.35 11.72 6.44
N GLY A 103 21.28 12.43 5.34
CA GLY A 103 22.03 12.11 4.15
C GLY A 103 21.77 13.11 3.03
N LYS A 104 22.16 12.74 1.83
CA LYS A 104 21.98 13.54 0.62
C LYS A 104 21.15 12.81 -0.41
N TYR A 105 20.39 13.56 -1.18
CA TYR A 105 19.55 13.03 -2.24
C TYR A 105 19.56 13.92 -3.48
N GLU A 106 19.24 13.32 -4.61
CA GLU A 106 18.81 14.00 -5.83
C GLU A 106 17.36 13.57 -6.12
N ALA A 107 16.51 14.49 -6.53
CA ALA A 107 15.15 14.17 -6.98
C ALA A 107 14.73 15.09 -8.10
N SER A 108 13.84 14.58 -8.97
CA SER A 108 13.18 15.36 -10.00
C SER A 108 11.68 15.09 -9.93
N GLU A 109 10.90 16.15 -9.69
CA GLU A 109 9.43 16.06 -9.69
C GLU A 109 8.85 15.86 -11.11
N ILE A 110 9.63 16.15 -12.16
CA ILE A 110 9.19 16.03 -13.55
C ILE A 110 9.02 14.56 -13.96
N ASP A 111 9.99 13.72 -13.60
CA ASP A 111 10.00 12.28 -13.87
C ASP A 111 9.76 11.44 -12.62
N SER A 112 9.55 12.10 -11.47
CA SER A 112 9.35 11.48 -10.15
C SER A 112 10.49 10.56 -9.71
N SER A 113 11.72 10.84 -10.17
CA SER A 113 12.92 10.10 -9.79
C SER A 113 13.46 10.56 -8.43
N LEU A 114 14.04 9.61 -7.70
CA LEU A 114 14.74 9.82 -6.43
C LEU A 114 16.03 9.02 -6.42
N LYS A 115 17.09 9.60 -5.89
CA LYS A 115 18.34 8.88 -5.63
C LYS A 115 18.92 9.29 -4.30
N ILE A 116 19.13 8.31 -3.41
CA ILE A 116 19.88 8.52 -2.18
C ILE A 116 21.38 8.42 -2.50
N LEU A 117 22.11 9.50 -2.23
CA LEU A 117 23.55 9.62 -2.51
C LEU A 117 24.40 9.27 -1.30
N GLU A 118 23.97 9.72 -0.12
CA GLU A 118 24.66 9.52 1.14
C GLU A 118 23.63 9.18 2.22
N PHE A 119 23.99 8.33 3.17
CA PHE A 119 23.17 7.99 4.33
C PHE A 119 24.06 7.80 5.56
N GLY A 120 23.68 8.42 6.67
CA GLY A 120 24.37 8.29 7.95
C GLY A 120 23.41 8.35 9.15
N LEU A 121 23.75 7.61 10.19
CA LEU A 121 23.13 7.74 11.50
C LEU A 121 23.82 8.86 12.29
N LYS A 122 23.04 9.68 12.99
CA LYS A 122 23.52 10.77 13.87
C LYS A 122 23.77 10.29 15.31
N SER A 123 23.21 9.14 15.67
CA SER A 123 23.40 8.48 16.97
C SER A 123 23.55 6.98 16.76
N PHE A 124 24.06 6.27 17.76
CA PHE A 124 24.41 4.84 17.66
C PHE A 124 23.79 4.02 18.81
N ALA A 125 22.51 4.26 19.10
CA ALA A 125 21.72 3.31 19.86
C ALA A 125 21.47 2.04 19.02
N GLY A 126 21.35 0.88 19.66
CA GLY A 126 21.13 -0.38 18.95
C GLY A 126 19.85 -0.36 18.11
N GLU A 127 19.98 -0.62 16.81
CA GLU A 127 18.82 -0.74 15.92
C GLU A 127 18.17 -2.11 16.07
N ILE A 128 16.84 -2.11 16.22
CA ILE A 128 15.99 -3.29 16.30
C ILE A 128 14.70 -3.02 15.48
N HIS A 129 13.77 -3.98 15.48
CA HIS A 129 12.52 -3.89 14.72
C HIS A 129 12.75 -3.63 13.23
N ASP A 130 11.99 -2.72 12.62
CA ASP A 130 12.01 -2.44 11.19
C ASP A 130 13.12 -1.47 10.73
N SER A 131 13.96 -0.96 11.63
CA SER A 131 15.06 -0.06 11.24
C SER A 131 15.97 -0.60 10.13
N PRO A 132 16.41 -1.88 10.14
CA PRO A 132 17.21 -2.42 9.04
C PRO A 132 16.46 -2.35 7.69
N MET A 133 15.19 -2.80 7.66
CA MET A 133 14.38 -2.80 6.45
C MET A 133 14.09 -1.37 5.96
N TYR A 134 13.78 -0.45 6.87
CA TYR A 134 13.56 0.96 6.57
C TYR A 134 14.79 1.61 5.92
N THR A 135 15.96 1.45 6.54
CA THR A 135 17.19 2.08 6.05
C THR A 135 17.70 1.47 4.75
N GLU A 136 17.57 0.16 4.57
CA GLU A 136 17.91 -0.52 3.32
C GLU A 136 16.97 -0.10 2.18
N SER A 137 15.66 -0.11 2.43
CA SER A 137 14.66 0.32 1.44
C SER A 137 14.83 1.78 1.03
N LEU A 138 15.13 2.66 1.99
CA LEU A 138 15.40 4.07 1.70
C LEU A 138 16.63 4.23 0.81
N LYS A 139 17.76 3.58 1.14
CA LYS A 139 18.98 3.65 0.34
C LYS A 139 18.77 3.15 -1.09
N ASN A 140 17.87 2.20 -1.28
CA ASN A 140 17.56 1.60 -2.57
C ASN A 140 16.41 2.30 -3.31
N SER A 141 15.84 3.37 -2.76
CA SER A 141 14.72 4.06 -3.42
C SER A 141 15.17 4.76 -4.71
N SER A 142 14.41 4.55 -5.79
CA SER A 142 14.67 5.06 -7.15
C SER A 142 13.63 6.05 -7.64
N ASP A 143 12.41 5.98 -7.10
CA ASP A 143 11.28 6.77 -7.56
C ASP A 143 10.39 7.14 -6.37
N PHE A 144 9.59 8.19 -6.54
CA PHE A 144 8.58 8.57 -5.58
C PHE A 144 7.23 8.85 -6.24
N ASN A 145 6.17 8.87 -5.45
CA ASN A 145 4.85 9.30 -5.92
C ASN A 145 4.07 9.93 -4.76
N LEU A 146 3.47 11.09 -5.00
CA LEU A 146 2.51 11.72 -4.09
C LEU A 146 1.10 11.40 -4.55
N SER A 147 0.33 10.79 -3.66
CA SER A 147 -1.04 10.37 -3.92
C SER A 147 -1.93 10.70 -2.72
N PRO A 148 -3.26 10.50 -2.84
CA PRO A 148 -4.14 10.60 -1.67
C PRO A 148 -3.79 9.62 -0.54
N LYS A 149 -3.04 8.53 -0.80
CA LYS A 149 -2.53 7.64 0.25
C LYS A 149 -1.30 8.18 0.98
N GLY A 150 -0.68 9.23 0.45
CA GLY A 150 0.55 9.83 0.95
C GLY A 150 1.73 9.67 -0.01
N LEU A 151 2.93 9.77 0.54
CA LEU A 151 4.19 9.62 -0.19
C LEU A 151 4.56 8.13 -0.31
N ALA A 152 4.74 7.64 -1.53
CA ALA A 152 5.33 6.35 -1.81
C ALA A 152 6.79 6.53 -2.24
N LEU A 153 7.72 5.78 -1.65
CA LEU A 153 9.11 5.68 -2.08
C LEU A 153 9.40 4.26 -2.58
N TYR A 154 9.63 4.11 -3.88
CA TYR A 154 9.81 2.83 -4.55
C TYR A 154 11.26 2.39 -4.48
N TYR A 155 11.50 1.19 -3.94
CA TYR A 155 12.82 0.56 -3.86
C TYR A 155 12.91 -0.74 -4.69
N ASP A 156 11.80 -1.08 -5.34
CA ASP A 156 11.66 -2.10 -6.38
C ASP A 156 10.51 -1.64 -7.29
N SER A 157 10.47 -2.14 -8.52
CA SER A 157 9.37 -1.98 -9.49
C SER A 157 7.95 -2.15 -8.92
N GLN A 158 7.79 -2.93 -7.84
CA GLN A 158 6.50 -3.23 -7.22
C GLN A 158 6.51 -3.13 -5.69
N LYS A 159 7.60 -2.65 -5.08
CA LYS A 159 7.68 -2.51 -3.63
C LYS A 159 8.06 -1.10 -3.25
N PHE A 160 7.35 -0.56 -2.28
CA PHE A 160 7.54 0.81 -1.84
C PHE A 160 7.24 0.97 -0.36
N MET A 161 7.90 1.95 0.25
CA MET A 161 7.54 2.43 1.57
C MET A 161 6.42 3.46 1.42
N LEU A 162 5.36 3.34 2.22
CA LEU A 162 4.25 4.30 2.21
C LEU A 162 4.30 5.17 3.47
N PHE A 163 4.18 6.48 3.29
CA PHE A 163 4.27 7.48 4.37
C PHE A 163 3.04 8.36 4.41
N LYS A 164 2.61 8.73 5.63
CA LYS A 164 1.66 9.81 5.89
C LYS A 164 2.42 11.10 6.23
N PRO A 165 1.87 12.30 5.95
CA PRO A 165 2.43 13.53 6.49
C PRO A 165 2.26 13.59 8.03
N GLN A 166 3.17 14.28 8.71
CA GLN A 166 3.16 14.53 10.15
C GLN A 166 3.10 16.03 10.48
#